data_AF-A0A0A8K0U9-F1
#
_entry.id   AF-A0A0A8K0U9-F1
#
_cell.length_a   1.000
_cell.length_b   1.000
_cell.length_c   1.000
_cell.angle_alpha   90.00
_cell.angle_beta   90.00
_cell.angle_gamma   90.00
#
_symmetry.space_group_name_H-M   'P 1'
#
loop_
_entity.id
_entity.type
_entity.pdbx_description
1 polymer ?
#
loop_
_entity_poly.entity_id
_entity_poly.type
_entity_poly.pdbx_seq_one_letter_code
_entity_poly.pdbx_strand_id
1 'polypeptide(L)'
;MPLSVEMTPAGDGEIWRRRFGAHAMTSRLVPGSAPGTIEETLGGVTVCLRLRPDARGVQQITENVRLAGIPLPKLFWPTLDIRESADGDVYRFDVAMHLWGRLLLRYEGYLDTQVVHEL
;
A
#
# COMPACT_ATOMS: atom_id res chain seq x y z
N MET A 1 -0.09 18.79 4.50
CA MET A 1 -1.24 18.71 3.57
C MET A 1 -2.22 17.69 4.14
N PRO A 2 -3.55 17.91 4.09
CA PRO A 2 -4.48 16.91 4.59
C PRO A 2 -4.37 15.66 3.72
N LEU A 3 -4.17 14.52 4.38
CA LEU A 3 -4.24 13.19 3.81
C LEU A 3 -5.51 12.53 4.35
N SER A 4 -6.36 12.04 3.46
CA SER A 4 -7.45 11.14 3.83
C SER A 4 -7.26 9.81 3.12
N VAL A 5 -7.50 8.72 3.84
CA VAL A 5 -7.51 7.36 3.28
C VAL A 5 -8.84 6.73 3.63
N GLU A 6 -9.53 6.24 2.62
CA GLU A 6 -10.76 5.47 2.74
C GLU A 6 -10.49 4.06 2.25
N MET A 7 -10.77 3.06 3.08
CA MET A 7 -10.60 1.64 2.78
C MET A 7 -11.99 1.01 2.75
N THR A 8 -12.43 0.59 1.57
CA THR A 8 -13.76 0.00 1.39
C THR A 8 -13.63 -1.47 1.00
N PRO A 9 -14.25 -2.42 1.71
CA PRO A 9 -14.35 -3.81 1.25
C PRO A 9 -15.00 -3.89 -0.14
N ALA A 10 -14.45 -4.73 -1.02
CA ALA A 10 -14.87 -4.84 -2.42
C ALA A 10 -14.59 -6.23 -3.00
N GLY A 11 -15.54 -7.16 -2.79
CA GLY A 11 -15.43 -8.54 -3.25
C GLY A 11 -14.43 -9.35 -2.42
N ASP A 12 -13.39 -9.88 -3.06
CA ASP A 12 -12.31 -10.65 -2.45
C ASP A 12 -11.17 -9.79 -1.86
N GLY A 13 -11.33 -8.47 -1.86
CA GLY A 13 -10.33 -7.54 -1.38
C GLY A 13 -10.94 -6.20 -1.05
N GLU A 14 -10.20 -5.13 -1.29
CA GLU A 14 -10.53 -3.78 -0.86
C GLU A 14 -10.22 -2.75 -1.96
N ILE A 15 -10.93 -1.64 -1.94
CA ILE A 15 -10.61 -0.44 -2.72
C ILE A 15 -10.13 0.63 -1.75
N TRP A 16 -8.92 1.12 -1.98
CA TRP A 16 -8.33 2.18 -1.18
C TRP A 16 -8.35 3.47 -1.98
N ARG A 17 -8.96 4.52 -1.43
CA ARG A 17 -8.96 5.88 -2.00
C ARG A 17 -8.15 6.79 -1.10
N ARG A 18 -7.05 7.33 -1.63
CA ARG A 18 -6.15 8.25 -0.93
C ARG A 18 -6.28 9.63 -1.56
N ARG A 19 -6.41 10.69 -0.76
CA ARG A 19 -6.41 12.09 -1.24
C ARG A 19 -5.27 12.87 -0.59
N PHE A 20 -4.43 13.47 -1.42
CA PHE A 20 -3.30 14.31 -1.04
C PHE A 20 -3.55 15.73 -1.55
N GLY A 21 -4.21 16.56 -0.74
CA GLY A 21 -4.70 17.87 -1.21
C GLY A 21 -5.63 17.73 -2.41
N ALA A 22 -5.24 18.26 -3.57
CA ALA A 22 -6.02 18.18 -4.81
C ALA A 22 -5.85 16.86 -5.58
N HIS A 23 -4.86 16.02 -5.23
CA HIS A 23 -4.59 14.77 -5.93
C HIS A 23 -5.33 13.62 -5.27
N ALA A 24 -5.90 12.71 -6.08
CA ALA A 24 -6.54 11.49 -5.60
C ALA A 24 -5.89 10.27 -6.26
N MET A 25 -5.72 9.21 -5.49
CA MET A 25 -5.18 7.93 -5.93
C MET A 25 -6.13 6.83 -5.48
N THR A 26 -6.47 5.91 -6.39
CA THR A 26 -7.33 4.77 -6.09
C THR A 26 -6.59 3.49 -6.43
N SER A 27 -6.43 2.60 -5.46
CA SER A 27 -5.88 1.27 -5.68
C SER A 27 -6.86 0.19 -5.27
N ARG A 28 -6.69 -1.00 -5.85
CA ARG A 28 -7.36 -2.24 -5.43
C ARG A 28 -6.34 -3.13 -4.75
N LEU A 29 -6.64 -3.57 -3.53
CA LEU A 29 -5.84 -4.54 -2.80
C LEU A 29 -6.58 -5.86 -2.76
N VAL A 30 -5.89 -6.96 -3.03
CA VAL A 30 -6.42 -8.33 -2.88
C VAL A 30 -5.37 -9.21 -2.19
N PRO A 31 -5.76 -10.33 -1.56
CA PRO A 31 -4.81 -11.34 -1.12
C PRO A 31 -3.95 -11.82 -2.30
N GLY A 32 -2.64 -11.95 -2.08
CA GLY A 32 -1.75 -12.54 -3.06
C GLY A 32 -1.85 -14.06 -3.09
N SER A 33 -1.31 -14.69 -4.13
CA SER A 33 -1.37 -16.15 -4.32
C SER A 33 -0.55 -16.94 -3.30
N ALA A 34 0.43 -16.30 -2.65
CA ALA A 34 1.23 -16.91 -1.59
C ALA A 34 0.76 -16.44 -0.20
N PRO A 35 0.78 -17.30 0.84
CA PRO A 35 0.43 -16.90 2.19
C PRO A 35 1.26 -15.71 2.69
N GLY A 36 0.59 -14.74 3.32
CA GLY A 36 1.23 -13.52 3.82
C GLY A 36 1.66 -12.54 2.72
N THR A 37 1.06 -12.62 1.53
CA THR A 37 1.26 -11.63 0.46
C THR A 37 -0.04 -10.93 0.13
N ILE A 38 0.07 -9.71 -0.39
CA ILE A 38 -1.03 -8.93 -0.97
C ILE A 38 -0.62 -8.46 -2.35
N GLU A 39 -1.59 -8.25 -3.24
CA GLU A 39 -1.39 -7.57 -4.51
C GLU A 39 -2.15 -6.24 -4.50
N GLU A 40 -1.41 -5.14 -4.65
CA GLU A 40 -1.98 -3.81 -4.81
C GLU A 40 -1.88 -3.37 -6.27
N THR A 41 -3.01 -3.02 -6.86
CA THR A 41 -3.09 -2.47 -8.23
C THR A 41 -3.47 -1.01 -8.20
N LEU A 42 -2.61 -0.16 -8.74
CA LEU A 42 -2.83 1.28 -8.92
C LEU A 42 -2.69 1.61 -10.42
N GLY A 43 -3.81 1.97 -11.05
CA GLY A 43 -3.85 2.13 -12.50
C GLY A 43 -3.44 0.84 -13.22
N GLY A 44 -2.45 0.91 -14.10
CA GLY A 44 -1.93 -0.25 -14.83
C GLY A 44 -0.82 -1.03 -14.11
N VAL A 45 -0.41 -0.62 -12.91
CA VAL A 45 0.70 -1.24 -12.17
C VAL A 45 0.15 -2.09 -11.05
N THR A 46 0.58 -3.35 -10.99
CA THR A 46 0.29 -4.25 -9.85
C THR A 46 1.59 -4.60 -9.15
N VAL A 47 1.63 -4.39 -7.84
CA VAL A 47 2.76 -4.75 -6.98
C VAL A 47 2.32 -5.85 -6.03
N CYS A 48 3.05 -6.96 -6.01
CA CYS A 48 2.91 -7.99 -4.98
C CYS A 48 3.86 -7.66 -3.82
N LEU A 49 3.31 -7.59 -2.62
CA LEU A 49 4.00 -7.25 -1.39
C LEU A 49 3.94 -8.42 -0.42
N ARG A 50 5.09 -8.80 0.14
CA ARG A 50 5.18 -9.68 1.30
C ARG A 50 4.96 -8.89 2.57
N LEU A 51 4.04 -9.37 3.40
CA LEU A 51 3.81 -8.85 4.73
C LEU A 51 4.74 -9.56 5.72
N ARG A 52 5.49 -8.77 6.49
CA ARG A 52 6.37 -9.21 7.57
C ARG A 52 5.95 -8.51 8.87
N PRO A 53 5.06 -9.12 9.67
CA PRO A 53 4.69 -8.58 10.96
C PRO A 53 5.84 -8.72 11.97
N ASP A 54 6.01 -7.70 12.81
CA ASP A 54 6.89 -7.72 13.98
C ASP A 54 6.36 -6.76 15.08
N ALA A 55 7.14 -6.55 16.14
CA ALA A 55 6.78 -5.71 17.29
C ALA A 55 6.42 -4.24 16.97
N ARG A 56 6.83 -3.67 15.82
CA ARG A 56 6.48 -2.30 15.42
C ARG A 56 5.46 -2.24 14.28
N GLY A 57 4.68 -3.30 14.07
CA GLY A 57 3.68 -3.39 13.01
C GLY A 57 4.09 -4.31 11.85
N VAL A 58 3.67 -3.97 10.64
CA VAL A 58 3.88 -4.79 9.43
C VAL A 58 4.81 -4.06 8.48
N GLN A 59 5.94 -4.69 8.14
CA GLN A 59 6.75 -4.27 7.00
C GLN A 59 6.21 -4.92 5.73
N GLN A 60 6.14 -4.17 4.64
CA GLN A 60 5.76 -4.67 3.33
C GLN A 60 6.97 -4.61 2.39
N ILE A 61 7.27 -5.72 1.71
CA ILE A 61 8.44 -5.87 0.86
C ILE A 61 8.00 -6.28 -0.55
N THR A 62 8.48 -5.58 -1.58
CA THR A 62 8.18 -5.91 -2.97
C THR A 62 8.71 -7.29 -3.38
N GLU A 63 7.82 -8.18 -3.82
CA GLU A 63 8.17 -9.52 -4.35
C GLU A 63 8.00 -9.64 -5.86
N ASN A 64 7.08 -8.86 -6.45
CA ASN A 64 6.84 -8.87 -7.90
C ASN A 64 6.18 -7.56 -8.34
N VAL A 65 6.44 -7.14 -9.57
CA VAL A 65 5.81 -5.97 -10.18
C VAL A 65 5.36 -6.33 -11.59
N ARG A 66 4.12 -6.00 -11.92
CA ARG A 66 3.53 -6.17 -13.24
C ARG A 66 3.04 -4.84 -13.78
N LEU A 67 3.23 -4.62 -15.07
CA LEU A 67 2.65 -3.50 -15.82
C LEU A 67 1.69 -4.07 -16.86
N ALA A 68 0.42 -3.67 -16.80
CA ALA A 68 -0.65 -4.19 -17.65
C ALA A 68 -0.70 -5.74 -17.68
N GLY A 69 -0.47 -6.37 -16.53
CA GLY A 69 -0.46 -7.84 -16.38
C GLY A 69 0.87 -8.53 -16.74
N ILE A 70 1.84 -7.83 -17.32
CA ILE A 70 3.12 -8.39 -17.74
C ILE A 70 4.16 -8.20 -16.62
N PRO A 71 4.86 -9.25 -16.15
CA PRO A 71 5.95 -9.13 -15.19
C PRO A 71 7.07 -8.22 -15.71
N LEU A 72 7.46 -7.22 -14.91
CA LEU A 72 8.58 -6.37 -15.22
C LEU A 72 9.91 -7.06 -14.85
N PRO A 73 11.01 -6.80 -15.58
CA PRO A 73 12.34 -7.17 -15.11
C PRO A 73 12.66 -6.51 -13.76
N LYS A 74 13.34 -7.23 -12.86
CA LYS A 74 13.69 -6.75 -11.51
C LYS A 74 14.40 -5.40 -11.49
N LEU A 75 15.13 -5.06 -12.55
CA LEU A 75 15.80 -3.76 -12.69
C LEU A 75 14.81 -2.58 -12.64
N PHE A 76 13.56 -2.76 -13.07
CA PHE A 76 12.54 -1.71 -13.09
C PHE A 76 11.61 -1.74 -11.88
N TRP A 77 11.84 -2.64 -10.93
CA TRP A 77 10.99 -2.72 -9.74
C TRP A 77 11.30 -1.54 -8.83
N PRO A 78 10.30 -0.72 -8.46
CA PRO A 78 10.47 0.12 -7.29
C PRO A 78 10.74 -0.77 -6.08
N THR A 79 11.72 -0.38 -5.27
CA THR A 79 11.88 -0.92 -3.93
C THR A 79 10.97 -0.12 -3.01
N LEU A 80 9.95 -0.78 -2.48
CA LEU A 80 9.07 -0.22 -1.47
C LEU A 80 9.56 -0.65 -0.09
N ASP A 81 9.82 0.32 0.77
CA ASP A 81 9.96 0.11 2.21
C ASP A 81 8.77 0.78 2.87
N ILE A 82 7.76 -0.05 3.18
CA ILE A 82 6.51 0.38 3.76
C ILE A 82 6.40 -0.23 5.14
N ARG A 83 6.06 0.62 6.10
CA ARG A 83 5.79 0.24 7.48
C ARG A 83 4.42 0.74 7.87
N GLU A 84 3.56 -0.16 8.32
CA GLU A 84 2.22 0.18 8.79
C GLU A 84 1.99 -0.40 10.17
N SER A 85 1.31 0.35 11.04
CA SER A 85 0.93 -0.11 12.38
C SER A 85 -0.37 0.56 12.81
N ALA A 86 -1.13 -0.11 13.65
CA ALA A 86 -2.32 0.45 14.27
C ALA A 86 -2.25 0.27 15.79
N ASP A 87 -2.60 1.32 16.53
CA ASP A 87 -2.73 1.30 17.98
C ASP A 87 -4.00 2.05 18.37
N GLY A 88 -5.01 1.32 18.84
CA GLY A 88 -6.36 1.83 19.02
C GLY A 88 -6.91 2.39 17.71
N ASP A 89 -7.35 3.65 17.76
CA ASP A 89 -7.88 4.38 16.62
C ASP A 89 -6.80 5.15 15.84
N VAL A 90 -5.52 4.86 16.05
CA VAL A 90 -4.42 5.55 15.36
C VAL A 90 -3.72 4.60 14.41
N TYR A 91 -3.88 4.84 13.12
CA TYR A 91 -3.15 4.15 12.05
C TYR A 91 -1.92 4.96 11.65
N ARG A 92 -0.73 4.36 11.71
CA ARG A 92 0.56 4.98 11.36
C ARG A 92 1.16 4.31 10.14
N PHE A 93 1.80 5.12 9.30
CA PHE A 93 2.50 4.66 8.11
C PHE A 93 3.82 5.43 7.91
N ASP A 94 4.83 4.73 7.44
CA ASP A 94 6.06 5.28 6.85
C ASP A 94 6.26 4.57 5.51
N VAL A 95 6.30 5.34 4.43
CA VAL A 95 6.38 4.83 3.06
C VAL A 95 7.55 5.49 2.38
N ALA A 96 8.49 4.68 1.92
CA ALA A 96 9.58 5.10 1.05
C ALA A 96 9.59 4.27 -0.24
N MET A 97 9.75 4.95 -1.38
CA MET A 97 9.88 4.32 -2.68
C MET A 97 11.19 4.72 -3.33
N HIS A 98 11.99 3.72 -3.69
CA HIS A 98 13.24 3.90 -4.42
C HIS A 98 13.17 3.27 -5.80
N LEU A 99 13.81 3.87 -6.79
CA LEU A 99 14.04 3.27 -8.10
C LEU A 99 15.50 3.51 -8.49
N TRP A 100 16.21 2.44 -8.87
CA TRP A 100 17.66 2.50 -9.17
C TRP A 100 18.50 3.16 -8.07
N GLY A 101 18.14 2.89 -6.80
CA GLY A 101 18.81 3.46 -5.62
C GLY A 101 18.50 4.93 -5.35
N ARG A 102 17.65 5.59 -6.16
CA ARG A 102 17.21 6.97 -5.93
C ARG A 102 15.88 6.99 -5.22
N LEU A 103 15.77 7.82 -4.17
CA LEU A 103 14.51 8.08 -3.50
C LEU A 103 13.58 8.88 -4.43
N LEU A 104 12.44 8.31 -4.77
CA LEU A 104 11.43 8.98 -5.60
C LEU A 104 10.33 9.63 -4.75
N LEU A 105 9.97 8.98 -3.64
CA LEU A 105 8.92 9.42 -2.74
C LEU A 105 9.23 8.94 -1.33
N ARG A 106 9.05 9.81 -0.34
CA ARG A 106 8.91 9.43 1.06
C ARG A 106 7.81 10.23 1.71
N TYR A 107 6.99 9.57 2.50
CA TYR A 107 6.05 10.23 3.39
C TYR A 107 5.78 9.35 4.60
N GLU A 108 5.62 9.99 5.74
CA GLU A 108 5.25 9.36 6.99
C GLU A 108 4.10 10.14 7.61
N GLY A 109 3.35 9.48 8.48
CA GLY A 109 2.27 10.14 9.18
C GLY A 109 1.39 9.17 9.95
N TYR A 110 0.29 9.72 10.41
CA TYR A 110 -0.74 8.98 11.11
C TYR A 110 -2.12 9.51 10.71
N LEU A 111 -3.13 8.67 10.89
CA LEU A 111 -4.53 8.97 10.68
C LEU A 111 -5.30 8.48 11.90
N ASP A 112 -6.23 9.31 12.37
CA ASP A 112 -7.26 8.85 13.27
C ASP A 112 -8.28 8.05 12.44
N THR A 113 -8.47 6.79 12.80
CA THR A 113 -9.38 5.87 12.12
C THR A 113 -10.77 6.00 12.70
N GLN A 114 -11.76 6.13 11.82
CA GLN A 114 -13.16 5.99 12.20
C GLN A 114 -13.74 4.81 11.41
N VAL A 115 -14.24 3.81 12.11
CA VAL A 115 -14.94 2.69 11.48
C VAL A 115 -16.40 3.11 11.27
N VAL A 116 -16.79 3.30 10.02
CA VAL A 116 -18.17 3.57 9.66
C VAL A 116 -18.84 2.24 9.33
N HIS A 117 -19.79 1.81 10.16
CA HIS A 117 -20.64 0.68 9.87
C HIS A 117 -21.82 1.15 9.02
N GLU A 118 -21.87 0.79 7.74
CA GLU A 118 -23.10 0.91 6.96
C GLU A 118 -24.09 -0.16 7.46
N LEU A 119 -25.27 0.29 7.90
CA LEU A 119 -26.38 -0.53 8.42
C LEU A 119 -27.14 -1.23 7.29
#